data_AF-A0A8J8GMV7-F1
#
_entry.id   AF-A0A8J8GMV7-F1
#
_cell.length_a   1.000
_cell.length_b   1.000
_cell.length_c   1.000
_cell.angle_alpha   90.00
_cell.angle_beta   90.00
_cell.angle_gamma   90.00
#
_symmetry.space_group_name_H-M   'P 1'
#
loop_
_entity.id
_entity.type
_entity.pdbx_description
1 polymer ?
#
loop_
_entity_poly.entity_id
_entity_poly.type
_entity_poly.pdbx_seq_one_letter_code
_entity_poly.pdbx_strand_id
1 'polypeptide(L)'
;MPTPADSVRFESVTPRDVALIVLEELSLSDAFRSWLLEAIALEIGTGTGTETDSVTNLDVRDSLGDVETADFDTARRRSASVLEVALERGEQNERMDLVLTVATDFGSSGGYPDALEARREDYRVVLLAPADCLEESATDADATVPLEWLRDRLAARGTDRGAYRAALLAAAIDGDRDSTGRPPSVVDAYRSLATEREPAFEFRTGSDLDRDLDFESGSEVTAEKATVAIDAPLLADDHRLVHALADGTVDLRIPGAAAHLRAFAARYATAIPPETDLLTDGDALVLRLSVPSIGSDSSEGDDALDEAAVDEALTAIRDLLTVAERVAERSS
;
A
#
# COMPACT_ATOMS: atom_id res chain seq x y z
N MET A 1 -13.51 -33.65 -27.05
CA MET A 1 -12.45 -32.75 -26.57
C MET A 1 -13.14 -31.60 -25.88
N PRO A 2 -12.94 -31.42 -24.56
CA PRO A 2 -13.51 -30.28 -23.85
C PRO A 2 -12.85 -29.01 -24.40
N THR A 3 -13.67 -28.05 -24.81
CA THR A 3 -13.26 -26.68 -25.12
C THR A 3 -12.58 -26.05 -23.91
N PRO A 4 -11.56 -25.19 -24.08
CA PRO A 4 -11.06 -24.38 -22.97
C PRO A 4 -12.27 -23.62 -22.41
N ALA A 5 -12.58 -23.85 -21.14
CA ALA A 5 -13.62 -23.10 -20.45
C ALA A 5 -13.28 -21.61 -20.62
N ASP A 6 -14.26 -20.81 -21.04
CA ASP A 6 -14.15 -19.35 -20.97
C ASP A 6 -13.68 -19.03 -19.54
N SER A 7 -12.45 -18.55 -19.41
CA SER A 7 -11.90 -18.21 -18.11
C SER A 7 -12.74 -17.08 -17.56
N VAL A 8 -13.38 -17.33 -16.41
CA VAL A 8 -14.13 -16.31 -15.69
C VAL A 8 -13.17 -15.17 -15.39
N ARG A 9 -13.45 -13.99 -15.96
CA ARG A 9 -12.71 -12.76 -15.66
C ARG A 9 -13.43 -12.05 -14.54
N PHE A 10 -12.71 -11.77 -13.46
CA PHE A 10 -13.18 -10.97 -12.35
C PHE A 10 -12.72 -9.53 -12.59
N GLU A 11 -13.63 -8.56 -12.48
CA GLU A 11 -13.29 -7.14 -12.63
C GLU A 11 -12.48 -6.62 -11.43
N SER A 12 -12.80 -7.12 -10.24
CA SER A 12 -12.05 -6.87 -9.01
C SER A 12 -12.32 -8.00 -8.01
N VAL A 13 -11.30 -8.41 -7.27
CA VAL A 13 -11.43 -9.36 -6.16
C VAL A 13 -10.89 -8.69 -4.91
N THR A 14 -11.67 -8.70 -3.83
CA THR A 14 -11.31 -8.09 -2.55
C THR A 14 -10.84 -9.15 -1.54
N PRO A 15 -10.08 -8.77 -0.49
CA PRO A 15 -9.79 -9.66 0.63
C PRO A 15 -11.05 -10.30 1.23
N ARG A 16 -12.18 -9.59 1.17
CA ARG A 16 -13.48 -10.08 1.64
C ARG A 16 -13.96 -11.29 0.83
N ASP A 17 -13.81 -11.27 -0.49
CA ASP A 17 -14.24 -12.37 -1.35
C ASP A 17 -13.48 -13.66 -1.03
N VAL A 18 -12.18 -13.52 -0.75
CA VAL A 18 -11.32 -14.61 -0.29
C VAL A 18 -11.75 -15.08 1.11
N ALA A 19 -11.99 -14.15 2.04
CA ALA A 19 -12.46 -14.47 3.38
C ALA A 19 -13.80 -15.22 3.37
N LEU A 20 -14.73 -14.87 2.48
CA LEU A 20 -16.00 -15.58 2.33
C LEU A 20 -15.81 -17.01 1.81
N ILE A 21 -14.84 -17.24 0.91
CA ILE A 21 -14.50 -18.61 0.48
C ILE A 21 -13.93 -19.40 1.65
N VAL A 22 -12.99 -18.83 2.40
CA VAL A 22 -12.39 -19.47 3.57
C VAL A 22 -13.46 -19.80 4.62
N LEU A 23 -14.34 -18.84 4.93
CA LEU A 23 -15.47 -19.00 5.82
C LEU A 23 -16.39 -20.15 5.39
N GLU A 24 -16.74 -20.19 4.11
CA GLU A 24 -17.62 -21.23 3.58
C GLU A 24 -16.95 -22.62 3.65
N GLU A 25 -15.67 -22.72 3.29
CA GLU A 25 -14.91 -23.97 3.37
C GLU A 25 -14.75 -24.45 4.82
N LEU A 26 -14.48 -23.53 5.75
CA LEU A 26 -14.44 -23.81 7.18
C LEU A 26 -15.78 -24.24 7.75
N SER A 27 -16.89 -23.80 7.16
CA SER A 27 -18.23 -24.18 7.60
C SER A 27 -18.63 -25.54 7.04
N LEU A 28 -18.34 -25.80 5.77
CA LEU A 28 -18.93 -26.92 5.03
C LEU A 28 -18.00 -28.12 4.81
N SER A 29 -16.68 -28.00 5.05
CA SER A 29 -15.72 -29.05 4.69
C SER A 29 -14.83 -29.47 5.87
N ASP A 30 -15.09 -30.66 6.44
CA ASP A 30 -14.19 -31.29 7.43
C ASP A 30 -12.77 -31.44 6.87
N ALA A 31 -12.66 -31.89 5.63
CA ALA A 31 -11.38 -32.05 4.95
C ALA A 31 -10.63 -30.73 4.77
N PHE A 32 -11.33 -29.60 4.69
CA PHE A 32 -10.70 -28.28 4.67
C PHE A 32 -10.19 -27.88 6.06
N ARG A 33 -11.02 -28.08 7.11
CA ARG A 33 -10.65 -27.78 8.49
C ARG A 33 -9.40 -28.56 8.92
N SER A 34 -9.39 -29.87 8.70
CA SER A 34 -8.22 -30.72 9.04
C SER A 34 -6.96 -30.26 8.30
N TRP A 35 -7.08 -29.93 7.02
CA TRP A 35 -5.94 -29.44 6.25
C TRP A 35 -5.44 -28.07 6.75
N LEU A 36 -6.33 -27.14 7.08
CA LEU A 36 -5.90 -25.83 7.57
C LEU A 36 -5.16 -26.00 8.90
N LEU A 37 -5.68 -26.84 9.81
CA LEU A 37 -5.00 -27.15 11.08
C LEU A 37 -3.63 -27.82 10.87
N GLU A 38 -3.53 -28.74 9.90
CA GLU A 38 -2.24 -29.35 9.49
C GLU A 38 -1.28 -28.31 8.89
N ALA A 39 -1.79 -27.37 8.10
CA ALA A 39 -0.97 -26.35 7.45
C ALA A 39 -0.42 -25.32 8.44
N ILE A 40 -1.21 -24.96 9.46
CA ILE A 40 -0.78 -23.96 10.46
C ILE A 40 0.13 -24.54 11.54
N ALA A 41 0.18 -25.88 11.71
CA ALA A 41 1.12 -26.67 12.51
C ALA A 41 1.87 -25.94 13.64
N LEU A 42 1.14 -25.17 14.45
CA LEU A 42 1.65 -24.56 15.67
C LEU A 42 2.18 -25.70 16.53
N GLU A 43 3.39 -25.57 17.08
CA GLU A 43 4.05 -26.58 17.93
C GLU A 43 3.21 -26.93 19.18
N ILE A 44 2.11 -27.64 18.99
CA ILE A 44 1.35 -28.28 20.04
C ILE A 44 1.97 -29.67 20.12
N GLY A 45 2.69 -29.90 21.22
CA GLY A 45 3.51 -31.08 21.46
C GLY A 45 2.88 -32.34 20.90
N THR A 46 3.59 -32.97 19.98
CA THR A 46 3.21 -34.20 19.28
C THR A 46 3.08 -35.35 20.27
N GLY A 47 1.92 -35.43 20.92
CA GLY A 47 1.34 -36.66 21.40
C GLY A 47 0.93 -37.47 20.17
N THR A 48 1.74 -38.47 19.86
CA THR A 48 1.53 -39.50 18.84
C THR A 48 0.05 -39.88 18.64
N GLY A 49 -0.50 -39.58 17.46
CA GLY A 49 -1.84 -40.01 17.09
C GLY A 49 -2.16 -39.60 15.66
N THR A 50 -1.80 -40.43 14.69
CA THR A 50 -2.29 -40.38 13.31
C THR A 50 -3.75 -40.81 13.25
N GLU A 51 -4.63 -40.00 13.80
CA GLU A 51 -6.06 -40.01 13.49
C GLU A 51 -6.45 -38.55 13.30
N THR A 52 -6.99 -38.22 12.13
CA THR A 52 -7.59 -36.92 11.87
C THR A 52 -8.83 -36.82 12.75
N ASP A 53 -8.62 -36.38 14.00
CA ASP A 53 -9.67 -36.10 14.97
C ASP A 53 -10.72 -35.23 14.29
N SER A 54 -12.00 -35.61 14.42
CA SER A 54 -13.12 -34.85 13.90
C SER A 54 -13.03 -33.39 14.40
N VAL A 55 -12.89 -32.44 13.48
CA VAL A 55 -12.83 -31.01 13.80
C VAL A 55 -14.21 -30.42 13.55
N THR A 56 -14.87 -30.03 14.63
CA THR A 56 -16.19 -29.42 14.55
C THR A 56 -16.03 -27.91 14.62
N ASN A 57 -16.71 -27.21 13.72
CA ASN A 57 -16.79 -25.76 13.76
C ASN A 57 -17.85 -25.34 14.79
N LEU A 58 -17.46 -24.57 15.81
CA LEU A 58 -18.37 -24.13 16.87
C LEU A 58 -19.00 -22.78 16.55
N ASP A 59 -18.21 -21.86 16.01
CA ASP A 59 -18.64 -20.49 15.70
C ASP A 59 -17.66 -19.89 14.69
N VAL A 60 -18.19 -19.18 13.68
CA VAL A 60 -17.36 -18.33 12.82
C VAL A 60 -18.02 -16.98 12.68
N ARG A 61 -17.26 -15.94 13.00
CA ARG A 61 -17.69 -14.56 12.88
C ARG A 61 -16.76 -13.82 11.93
N ASP A 62 -17.36 -13.15 10.97
CA ASP A 62 -16.70 -12.07 10.24
C ASP A 62 -16.60 -10.91 11.23
N SER A 63 -15.39 -10.59 11.71
CA SER A 63 -15.16 -9.55 12.72
C SER A 63 -15.13 -8.15 12.11
N LEU A 64 -15.93 -7.94 11.05
CA LEU A 64 -16.45 -6.62 10.72
C LEU A 64 -17.53 -6.30 11.75
N GLY A 65 -17.09 -5.59 12.80
CA GLY A 65 -17.85 -5.22 13.98
C GLY A 65 -19.37 -5.15 13.83
N ASP A 66 -20.02 -5.61 14.90
CA ASP A 66 -21.34 -5.12 15.27
C ASP A 66 -21.37 -3.59 15.08
N VAL A 67 -22.52 -3.03 14.70
CA VAL A 67 -22.71 -1.64 14.25
C VAL A 67 -22.19 -0.58 15.25
N GLU A 68 -21.74 -0.98 16.44
CA GLU A 68 -21.20 -0.15 17.51
C GLU A 68 -19.66 0.05 17.52
N THR A 69 -18.85 -0.61 16.68
CA THR A 69 -17.40 -0.30 16.57
C THR A 69 -17.07 0.39 15.24
N ALA A 70 -17.44 1.68 15.18
CA ALA A 70 -17.27 2.55 14.01
C ALA A 70 -15.80 2.91 13.67
N ASP A 71 -14.83 2.55 14.50
CA ASP A 71 -13.40 2.86 14.30
C ASP A 71 -12.62 1.71 13.65
N PHE A 72 -13.30 0.85 12.88
CA PHE A 72 -12.61 -0.08 11.98
C PHE A 72 -12.12 0.70 10.75
N ASP A 73 -10.88 1.17 10.85
CA ASP A 73 -10.17 2.02 9.91
C ASP A 73 -10.48 1.67 8.44
N THR A 74 -11.05 2.62 7.72
CA THR A 74 -11.47 2.50 6.31
C THR A 74 -10.34 2.08 5.38
N ALA A 75 -9.09 2.36 5.76
CA ALA A 75 -7.89 1.90 5.06
C ALA A 75 -7.69 0.38 5.21
N ARG A 76 -7.90 -0.18 6.41
CA ARG A 76 -7.76 -1.63 6.67
C ARG A 76 -8.82 -2.48 6.00
N ARG A 77 -10.05 -1.97 5.90
CA ARG A 77 -11.14 -2.67 5.18
C ARG A 77 -10.81 -2.93 3.70
N ARG A 78 -9.84 -2.21 3.13
CA ARG A 78 -9.42 -2.36 1.73
C ARG A 78 -8.30 -3.39 1.55
N SER A 79 -7.41 -3.55 2.52
CA SER A 79 -6.20 -4.38 2.38
C SER A 79 -6.27 -5.73 3.10
N ALA A 80 -7.11 -5.87 4.13
CA ALA A 80 -7.27 -7.13 4.84
C ALA A 80 -8.71 -7.37 5.36
N SER A 81 -9.08 -8.64 5.53
CA SER A 81 -10.31 -9.10 6.17
C SER A 81 -9.98 -10.05 7.30
N VAL A 82 -10.68 -9.93 8.44
CA VAL A 82 -10.42 -10.74 9.64
C VAL A 82 -11.60 -11.68 9.90
N LEU A 83 -11.31 -12.95 10.14
CA LEU A 83 -12.28 -13.97 10.52
C LEU A 83 -11.90 -14.51 11.90
N GLU A 84 -12.83 -14.50 12.83
CA GLU A 84 -12.71 -15.18 14.12
C GLU A 84 -13.38 -16.55 14.03
N VAL A 85 -12.62 -17.62 14.25
CA VAL A 85 -13.06 -19.00 14.07
C VAL A 85 -12.81 -19.76 15.38
N ALA A 86 -13.87 -20.29 15.99
CA ALA A 86 -13.75 -21.22 17.11
C ALA A 86 -13.85 -22.66 16.58
N LEU A 87 -12.77 -23.42 16.72
CA LEU A 87 -12.70 -24.83 16.35
C LEU A 87 -12.67 -25.70 17.61
N GLU A 88 -13.34 -26.85 17.55
CA GLU A 88 -13.26 -27.88 18.57
C GLU A 88 -12.65 -29.15 17.97
N ARG A 89 -11.65 -29.72 18.66
CA ARG A 89 -10.94 -30.92 18.23
C ARG A 89 -11.13 -32.07 19.21
N GLY A 90 -11.41 -33.26 18.67
CA GLY A 90 -11.33 -34.54 19.36
C GLY A 90 -12.44 -34.79 20.40
N GLU A 91 -12.41 -35.95 21.04
CA GLU A 91 -13.41 -36.36 22.05
C GLU A 91 -13.30 -35.60 23.37
N GLN A 92 -12.23 -34.82 23.56
CA GLN A 92 -11.95 -34.05 24.79
C GLN A 92 -12.45 -32.60 24.74
N ASN A 93 -13.11 -32.20 23.65
CA ASN A 93 -13.64 -30.85 23.42
C ASN A 93 -12.56 -29.75 23.58
N GLU A 94 -11.37 -29.99 23.04
CA GLU A 94 -10.30 -28.98 23.05
C GLU A 94 -10.71 -27.84 22.11
N ARG A 95 -11.04 -26.69 22.70
CA ARG A 95 -11.41 -25.48 21.97
C ARG A 95 -10.17 -24.69 21.59
N MET A 96 -10.08 -24.34 20.31
CA MET A 96 -9.07 -23.48 19.74
C MET A 96 -9.75 -22.29 19.07
N ASP A 97 -9.51 -21.08 19.58
CA ASP A 97 -9.96 -19.86 18.94
C ASP A 97 -8.84 -19.37 17.98
N LEU A 98 -9.17 -19.25 16.70
CA LEU A 98 -8.30 -18.77 15.63
C LEU A 98 -8.76 -17.41 15.14
N VAL A 99 -7.81 -16.53 14.87
CA VAL A 99 -8.02 -15.26 14.16
C VAL A 99 -7.32 -15.37 12.83
N LEU A 100 -8.09 -15.56 11.75
CA LEU A 100 -7.58 -15.63 10.40
C LEU A 100 -7.60 -14.24 9.78
N THR A 101 -6.42 -13.70 9.47
CA THR A 101 -6.30 -12.46 8.71
C THR A 101 -6.04 -12.80 7.26
N VAL A 102 -6.94 -12.42 6.37
CA VAL A 102 -6.83 -12.59 4.92
C VAL A 102 -6.38 -11.26 4.33
N ALA A 103 -5.17 -11.20 3.81
CA ALA A 103 -4.63 -10.03 3.13
C ALA A 103 -4.38 -10.33 1.66
N THR A 104 -4.66 -9.37 0.79
CA THR A 104 -4.31 -9.46 -0.65
C THR A 104 -3.36 -8.35 -1.09
N ASP A 105 -2.94 -7.47 -0.17
CA ASP A 105 -2.01 -6.35 -0.37
C ASP A 105 -1.34 -5.98 0.99
N PHE A 106 -0.05 -5.62 0.97
CA PHE A 106 0.73 -5.12 2.10
C PHE A 106 1.28 -3.70 1.86
N GLY A 107 0.41 -2.73 1.66
CA GLY A 107 0.75 -1.31 1.85
C GLY A 107 0.81 -0.94 3.33
N SER A 108 2.03 -0.88 3.91
CA SER A 108 2.32 -0.36 5.26
C SER A 108 1.61 -1.06 6.43
N SER A 109 2.41 -1.57 7.38
CA SER A 109 1.98 -2.37 8.52
C SER A 109 0.91 -1.67 9.39
N GLY A 110 -0.35 -2.08 9.26
CA GLY A 110 -1.35 -1.84 10.31
C GLY A 110 -1.27 -2.93 11.38
N GLY A 111 -0.63 -2.66 12.52
CA GLY A 111 -0.59 -3.59 13.68
C GLY A 111 -1.98 -4.00 14.18
N TYR A 112 -2.17 -5.08 14.93
CA TYR A 112 -3.52 -5.53 15.32
C TYR A 112 -4.35 -4.43 16.01
N PRO A 113 -5.68 -4.41 15.86
CA PRO A 113 -6.49 -3.47 16.62
C PRO A 113 -6.31 -3.75 18.13
N ASP A 114 -6.20 -2.69 18.94
CA ASP A 114 -5.93 -2.76 20.39
C ASP A 114 -6.83 -3.76 21.16
N ALA A 115 -8.06 -3.95 20.70
CA ALA A 115 -9.02 -4.90 21.27
C ALA A 115 -8.63 -6.37 21.07
N LEU A 116 -7.95 -6.70 19.96
CA LEU A 116 -7.39 -8.02 19.71
C LEU A 116 -6.11 -8.18 20.55
N GLU A 117 -5.19 -7.21 20.55
CA GLU A 117 -3.96 -7.30 21.36
C GLU A 117 -4.22 -7.63 22.84
N ALA A 118 -5.27 -7.05 23.43
CA ALA A 118 -5.68 -7.32 24.82
C ALA A 118 -6.07 -8.78 25.11
N ARG A 119 -6.39 -9.58 24.08
CA ARG A 119 -6.80 -10.99 24.18
C ARG A 119 -5.87 -11.95 23.45
N ARG A 120 -4.69 -11.49 23.02
CA ARG A 120 -3.72 -12.29 22.23
C ARG A 120 -3.33 -13.62 22.89
N GLU A 121 -3.42 -13.73 24.21
CA GLU A 121 -3.15 -14.97 24.95
C GLU A 121 -4.23 -16.06 24.73
N ASP A 122 -5.46 -15.68 24.34
CA ASP A 122 -6.62 -16.57 24.24
C ASP A 122 -6.82 -17.18 22.84
N TYR A 123 -6.13 -16.68 21.81
CA TYR A 123 -6.33 -17.11 20.44
C TYR A 123 -4.99 -17.26 19.68
N ARG A 124 -5.05 -17.84 18.49
CA ARG A 124 -3.91 -17.95 17.58
C ARG A 124 -4.17 -17.17 16.30
N VAL A 125 -3.20 -16.38 15.87
CA VAL A 125 -3.29 -15.59 14.65
C VAL A 125 -2.68 -16.33 13.48
N VAL A 126 -3.46 -16.49 12.41
CA VAL A 126 -3.01 -17.07 11.16
C VAL A 126 -3.17 -16.03 10.05
N LEU A 127 -2.11 -15.80 9.30
CA LEU A 127 -2.13 -14.91 8.14
C LEU A 127 -2.28 -15.73 6.85
N LEU A 128 -3.27 -15.38 6.03
CA LEU A 128 -3.46 -15.89 4.68
C LEU A 128 -3.16 -14.77 3.67
N ALA A 129 -2.12 -14.92 2.87
CA ALA A 129 -1.69 -13.92 1.89
C ALA A 129 -0.95 -14.57 0.71
N PRO A 130 -0.76 -13.87 -0.42
CA PRO A 130 0.10 -14.34 -1.50
C PRO A 130 1.52 -14.66 -1.00
N ALA A 131 2.19 -15.65 -1.59
CA ALA A 131 3.52 -16.09 -1.14
C ALA A 131 4.54 -14.95 -1.12
N ASP A 132 4.58 -14.14 -2.18
CA ASP A 132 5.50 -13.02 -2.32
C ASP A 132 5.31 -11.98 -1.20
N CYS A 133 4.06 -11.76 -0.75
CA CYS A 133 3.76 -10.86 0.37
C CYS A 133 4.23 -11.38 1.73
N LEU A 134 4.27 -12.71 1.90
CA LEU A 134 4.71 -13.35 3.14
C LEU A 134 6.24 -13.30 3.29
N GLU A 135 6.99 -13.25 2.18
CA GLU A 135 8.46 -13.16 2.21
C GLU A 135 8.98 -11.78 2.66
N GLU A 136 8.23 -10.72 2.38
CA GLU A 136 8.61 -9.33 2.66
C GLU A 136 8.15 -8.84 4.04
N SER A 137 7.31 -9.60 4.74
CA SER A 137 6.61 -9.17 5.95
C SER A 137 7.18 -9.84 7.21
N ALA A 138 7.80 -9.06 8.10
CA ALA A 138 8.03 -9.47 9.50
C ALA A 138 6.70 -9.38 10.27
N THR A 139 5.82 -10.36 10.10
CA THR A 139 4.47 -10.34 10.67
C THR A 139 4.39 -11.02 12.04
N ASP A 140 3.67 -10.39 12.98
CA ASP A 140 3.36 -10.87 14.34
C ASP A 140 2.41 -12.10 14.39
N ALA A 141 2.23 -12.81 13.27
CA ALA A 141 1.32 -13.96 13.17
C ALA A 141 1.96 -15.23 13.77
N ASP A 142 1.13 -16.06 14.41
CA ASP A 142 1.59 -17.35 14.96
C ASP A 142 1.84 -18.37 13.83
N ALA A 143 1.14 -18.26 12.71
CA ALA A 143 1.33 -19.06 11.50
C ALA A 143 0.98 -18.28 10.22
N THR A 144 1.52 -18.72 9.09
CA THR A 144 1.22 -18.16 7.76
C THR A 144 0.82 -19.26 6.78
N VAL A 145 -0.12 -18.95 5.88
CA VAL A 145 -0.61 -19.87 4.84
C VAL A 145 -0.68 -19.14 3.50
N PRO A 146 0.12 -19.54 2.50
CA PRO A 146 0.06 -18.94 1.17
C PRO A 146 -1.30 -19.15 0.48
N LEU A 147 -1.84 -18.12 -0.18
CA LEU A 147 -3.10 -18.23 -0.94
C LEU A 147 -2.98 -19.20 -2.12
N GLU A 148 -1.77 -19.41 -2.65
CA GLU A 148 -1.47 -20.38 -3.70
C GLU A 148 -1.81 -21.80 -3.24
N TRP A 149 -1.55 -22.13 -1.97
CA TRP A 149 -1.88 -23.46 -1.43
C TRP A 149 -3.39 -23.67 -1.38
N LEU A 150 -4.13 -22.62 -1.02
CA LEU A 150 -5.59 -22.64 -1.02
C LEU A 150 -6.13 -22.80 -2.45
N ARG A 151 -5.59 -22.04 -3.41
CA ARG A 151 -5.94 -22.12 -4.84
C ARG A 151 -5.74 -23.53 -5.37
N ASP A 152 -4.55 -24.10 -5.18
CA ASP A 152 -4.18 -25.39 -5.73
C ASP A 152 -5.02 -26.52 -5.15
N ARG A 153 -5.36 -26.43 -3.85
CA ARG A 153 -6.26 -27.36 -3.18
C ARG A 153 -7.67 -27.32 -3.77
N LEU A 154 -8.22 -26.13 -4.01
CA LEU A 154 -9.56 -25.99 -4.58
C LEU A 154 -9.60 -26.44 -6.05
N ALA A 155 -8.55 -26.18 -6.82
CA ALA A 155 -8.39 -26.65 -8.18
C ALA A 155 -8.33 -28.19 -8.27
N ALA A 156 -7.60 -28.83 -7.35
CA ALA A 156 -7.42 -30.28 -7.32
C ALA A 156 -8.72 -31.08 -7.10
N ARG A 157 -9.80 -30.44 -6.63
CA ARG A 157 -11.11 -31.08 -6.47
C ARG A 157 -11.79 -31.44 -7.79
N GLY A 158 -11.40 -30.82 -8.91
CA GLY A 158 -11.94 -31.14 -10.24
C GLY A 158 -13.45 -30.88 -10.39
N THR A 159 -14.01 -29.97 -9.58
CA THR A 159 -15.42 -29.56 -9.66
C THR A 159 -15.53 -28.16 -10.24
N ASP A 160 -16.65 -27.85 -10.92
CA ASP A 160 -16.88 -26.50 -11.46
C ASP A 160 -16.79 -25.41 -10.37
N ARG A 161 -17.30 -25.72 -9.17
CA ARG A 161 -17.22 -24.83 -8.01
C ARG A 161 -15.78 -24.65 -7.51
N GLY A 162 -14.98 -25.72 -7.50
CA GLY A 162 -13.57 -25.67 -7.18
C GLY A 162 -12.77 -24.86 -8.20
N ALA A 163 -13.06 -25.03 -9.49
CA ALA A 163 -12.44 -24.26 -10.57
C ALA A 163 -12.78 -22.76 -10.48
N TYR A 164 -14.04 -22.42 -10.20
CA TYR A 164 -14.44 -21.02 -9.97
C TYR A 164 -13.69 -20.39 -8.79
N ARG A 165 -13.64 -21.08 -7.64
CA ARG A 165 -12.94 -20.56 -6.45
C ARG A 165 -11.44 -20.45 -6.66
N ALA A 166 -10.84 -21.41 -7.35
CA ALA A 166 -9.42 -21.34 -7.73
C ALA A 166 -9.14 -20.19 -8.70
N ALA A 167 -10.04 -19.93 -9.66
CA ALA A 167 -9.92 -18.77 -10.55
C ALA A 167 -10.08 -17.44 -9.79
N LEU A 168 -10.97 -17.36 -8.80
CA LEU A 168 -11.13 -16.18 -7.95
C LEU A 168 -9.87 -15.94 -7.09
N LEU A 169 -9.30 -17.00 -6.51
CA LEU A 169 -8.03 -16.89 -5.77
C LEU A 169 -6.87 -16.53 -6.68
N ALA A 170 -6.82 -17.08 -7.89
CA ALA A 170 -5.84 -16.67 -8.89
C ALA A 170 -5.99 -15.18 -9.21
N ALA A 171 -7.22 -14.68 -9.41
CA ALA A 171 -7.47 -13.26 -9.61
C ALA A 171 -7.18 -12.40 -8.37
N ALA A 172 -7.27 -12.94 -7.15
CA ALA A 172 -6.82 -12.24 -5.93
C ALA A 172 -5.29 -12.15 -5.84
N ILE A 173 -4.58 -13.20 -6.25
CA ILE A 173 -3.11 -13.26 -6.28
C ILE A 173 -2.56 -12.41 -7.43
N ASP A 174 -3.16 -12.52 -8.62
CA ASP A 174 -2.76 -11.83 -9.85
C ASP A 174 -3.31 -10.39 -9.91
N GLY A 175 -4.37 -10.08 -9.17
CA GLY A 175 -4.97 -8.75 -9.08
C GLY A 175 -4.00 -7.69 -8.57
N ASP A 176 -2.86 -8.11 -8.00
CA ASP A 176 -1.75 -7.25 -7.62
C ASP A 176 -0.58 -7.23 -8.64
N ARG A 177 -0.56 -8.13 -9.62
CA ARG A 177 0.24 -7.92 -10.85
C ARG A 177 -0.43 -6.96 -11.82
N ASP A 178 -1.77 -6.93 -11.81
CA ASP A 178 -2.61 -6.02 -12.57
C ASP A 178 -3.19 -4.87 -11.72
N SER A 179 -2.69 -4.61 -10.50
CA SER A 179 -3.03 -3.42 -9.68
C SER A 179 -2.55 -2.09 -10.30
N THR A 180 -1.99 -2.15 -11.53
CA THR A 180 -2.01 -1.03 -12.49
C THR A 180 -3.41 -0.70 -13.02
N GLY A 181 -4.45 -1.43 -12.61
CA GLY A 181 -5.87 -1.18 -12.88
C GLY A 181 -6.57 -0.23 -11.90
N ARG A 182 -5.86 0.32 -10.91
CA ARG A 182 -6.26 1.63 -10.35
C ARG A 182 -6.10 2.63 -11.50
N PRO A 183 -7.08 3.50 -11.83
CA PRO A 183 -6.73 4.67 -12.64
C PRO A 183 -5.50 5.28 -11.97
N PRO A 184 -4.37 5.43 -12.71
CA PRO A 184 -3.11 5.80 -12.09
C PRO A 184 -3.40 7.01 -11.22
N SER A 185 -2.93 6.97 -9.97
CA SER A 185 -3.13 8.15 -9.13
C SER A 185 -2.60 9.35 -9.90
N VAL A 186 -3.15 10.55 -9.67
CA VAL A 186 -2.66 11.76 -10.34
C VAL A 186 -1.13 11.86 -10.21
N VAL A 187 -0.57 11.38 -9.09
CA VAL A 187 0.87 11.22 -8.86
C VAL A 187 1.52 10.19 -9.79
N ASP A 188 0.99 8.98 -9.93
CA ASP A 188 1.58 7.93 -10.79
C ASP A 188 1.51 8.27 -12.28
N ALA A 189 0.39 8.86 -12.70
CA ALA A 189 0.20 9.36 -14.05
C ALA A 189 1.21 10.48 -14.32
N TYR A 190 1.38 11.40 -13.34
CA TYR A 190 2.32 12.52 -13.45
C TYR A 190 3.75 11.99 -13.56
N ARG A 191 4.14 11.06 -12.68
CA ARG A 191 5.48 10.46 -12.66
C ARG A 191 5.79 9.75 -13.96
N SER A 192 4.84 8.99 -14.49
CA SER A 192 5.01 8.26 -15.75
C SER A 192 5.23 9.21 -16.92
N LEU A 193 4.38 10.22 -17.07
CA LEU A 193 4.53 11.22 -18.12
C LEU A 193 5.80 12.07 -17.95
N ALA A 194 6.09 12.50 -16.72
CA ALA A 194 7.28 13.27 -16.40
C ALA A 194 8.57 12.48 -16.67
N THR A 195 8.59 11.17 -16.37
CA THR A 195 9.72 10.28 -16.66
C THR A 195 9.92 10.08 -18.16
N GLU A 196 8.83 10.00 -18.94
CA GLU A 196 8.91 9.93 -20.40
C GLU A 196 9.54 11.21 -20.99
N ARG A 197 9.17 12.37 -20.47
CA ARG A 197 9.69 13.67 -20.93
C ARG A 197 11.11 13.95 -20.41
N GLU A 198 11.42 13.52 -19.20
CA GLU A 198 12.70 13.75 -18.51
C GLU A 198 13.26 12.46 -17.91
N PRO A 199 13.83 11.57 -18.73
CA PRO A 199 14.33 10.26 -18.27
C PRO A 199 15.60 10.38 -17.39
N ALA A 200 16.20 11.57 -17.32
CA ALA A 200 17.33 11.84 -16.45
C ALA A 200 16.91 12.17 -15.01
N PHE A 201 15.62 12.41 -14.75
CA PHE A 201 15.10 12.72 -13.42
C PHE A 201 14.51 11.47 -12.79
N GLU A 202 14.67 11.33 -11.48
CA GLU A 202 14.01 10.33 -10.68
C GLU A 202 12.89 11.00 -9.87
N PHE A 203 11.66 10.53 -10.04
CA PHE A 203 10.48 11.07 -9.36
C PHE A 203 10.05 10.11 -8.25
N ARG A 204 10.12 10.53 -6.98
CA ARG A 204 9.77 9.74 -5.78
C ARG A 204 8.49 10.24 -5.12
N THR A 205 7.77 9.34 -4.48
CA THR A 205 6.51 9.65 -3.77
C THR A 205 6.78 10.25 -2.39
N GLY A 206 5.87 11.10 -1.90
CA GLY A 206 6.00 11.73 -0.57
C GLY A 206 6.19 10.75 0.59
N SER A 207 5.65 9.53 0.50
CA SER A 207 5.87 8.46 1.49
C SER A 207 7.33 8.01 1.60
N ASP A 208 8.12 8.20 0.55
CA ASP A 208 9.55 7.88 0.55
C ASP A 208 10.37 8.98 1.24
N LEU A 209 9.83 10.20 1.34
CA LEU A 209 10.49 11.35 1.98
C LEU A 209 10.44 11.30 3.50
N ASP A 210 9.39 10.74 4.08
CA ASP A 210 9.25 10.60 5.55
C ASP A 210 10.29 9.65 6.16
N ARG A 211 10.95 8.81 5.34
CA ARG A 211 12.04 7.94 5.78
C ARG A 211 13.39 8.65 5.90
N ASP A 212 13.58 9.74 5.18
CA ASP A 212 14.83 10.49 5.13
C ASP A 212 14.80 11.78 5.96
N LEU A 213 13.64 12.14 6.53
CA LEU A 213 13.44 13.42 7.22
C LEU A 213 12.72 13.21 8.56
N ASP A 214 13.34 13.68 9.66
CA ASP A 214 12.67 13.94 10.94
C ASP A 214 11.69 15.13 10.78
N PHE A 215 10.62 14.94 10.00
CA PHE A 215 9.58 15.95 9.79
C PHE A 215 8.70 16.06 11.05
N GLU A 216 9.17 16.78 12.08
CA GLU A 216 8.35 17.17 13.25
C GLU A 216 7.35 18.31 12.91
N SER A 217 6.72 18.30 11.74
CA SER A 217 5.60 19.21 11.46
C SER A 217 4.28 18.55 11.82
N GLY A 218 3.86 18.77 13.06
CA GLY A 218 2.55 18.39 13.62
C GLY A 218 1.38 19.13 12.98
N SER A 219 1.17 18.94 11.68
CA SER A 219 -0.11 19.22 11.03
C SER A 219 -0.79 17.89 10.75
N GLU A 220 -1.92 17.70 11.41
CA GLU A 220 -2.94 16.67 11.18
C GLU A 220 -2.94 16.17 9.73
N VAL A 221 -2.50 14.92 9.54
CA VAL A 221 -2.44 14.20 8.27
C VAL A 221 -3.86 14.05 7.74
N THR A 222 -4.33 15.06 7.02
CA THR A 222 -5.64 15.09 6.40
C THR A 222 -5.43 15.34 4.91
N ALA A 223 -5.83 14.33 4.12
CA ALA A 223 -5.57 14.14 2.69
C ALA A 223 -4.09 13.91 2.34
N GLU A 224 -3.83 12.75 1.72
CA GLU A 224 -2.58 12.44 1.00
C GLU A 224 -2.21 13.63 0.11
N LYS A 225 -1.32 14.52 0.57
CA LYS A 225 -0.84 15.64 -0.25
C LYS A 225 -0.06 15.04 -1.41
N ALA A 226 -0.65 15.06 -2.60
CA ALA A 226 -0.05 14.64 -3.86
C ALA A 226 1.26 15.40 -4.12
N THR A 227 2.34 14.92 -3.53
CA THR A 227 3.64 15.58 -3.49
C THR A 227 4.67 14.63 -4.07
N VAL A 228 5.48 15.14 -4.99
CA VAL A 228 6.51 14.37 -5.71
C VAL A 228 7.85 15.02 -5.45
N ALA A 229 8.79 14.25 -4.89
CA ALA A 229 10.18 14.65 -4.84
C ALA A 229 10.88 14.32 -6.15
N ILE A 230 11.81 15.17 -6.53
CA ILE A 230 12.50 15.10 -7.81
C ILE A 230 13.99 15.10 -7.53
N ASP A 231 14.63 13.98 -7.84
CA ASP A 231 16.08 13.88 -7.83
C ASP A 231 16.58 14.05 -9.26
N ALA A 232 17.49 14.99 -9.43
CA ALA A 232 18.09 15.30 -10.73
C ALA A 232 19.62 15.34 -10.60
N PRO A 233 20.38 14.93 -11.63
CA PRO A 233 21.85 14.92 -11.58
C PRO A 233 22.52 16.27 -11.27
N LEU A 234 21.81 17.38 -11.52
CA LEU A 234 22.30 18.74 -11.26
C LEU A 234 21.95 19.26 -9.86
N LEU A 235 21.14 18.52 -9.10
CA LEU A 235 20.75 18.87 -7.74
C LEU A 235 21.89 18.49 -6.79
N ALA A 236 22.29 19.41 -5.91
CA ALA A 236 23.28 19.11 -4.88
C ALA A 236 22.71 18.09 -3.86
N ASP A 237 23.56 17.27 -3.26
CA ASP A 237 23.17 16.18 -2.34
C ASP A 237 22.35 16.66 -1.13
N ASP A 238 22.51 17.94 -0.73
CA ASP A 238 21.80 18.58 0.37
C ASP A 238 20.60 19.42 -0.10
N HIS A 239 20.43 19.67 -1.39
CA HIS A 239 19.26 20.36 -1.93
C HIS A 239 18.10 19.39 -2.13
N ARG A 240 16.87 19.90 -2.10
CA ARG A 240 15.66 19.10 -2.36
C ARG A 240 14.75 19.84 -3.32
N LEU A 241 14.24 19.13 -4.33
CA LEU A 241 13.25 19.66 -5.25
C LEU A 241 11.93 18.90 -5.06
N VAL A 242 10.85 19.63 -4.84
CA VAL A 242 9.55 19.06 -4.48
C VAL A 242 8.45 19.74 -5.29
N HIS A 243 7.56 18.96 -5.89
CA HIS A 243 6.35 19.45 -6.56
C HIS A 243 5.12 19.03 -5.76
N ALA A 244 4.40 20.01 -5.20
CA ALA A 244 3.09 19.80 -4.61
C ALA A 244 2.03 19.98 -5.69
N LEU A 245 1.56 18.86 -6.26
CA LEU A 245 0.73 18.81 -7.45
C LEU A 245 -0.59 19.58 -7.26
N ALA A 246 -1.31 19.29 -6.18
CA ALA A 246 -2.60 19.92 -5.89
C ALA A 246 -2.46 21.41 -5.55
N ASP A 247 -1.36 21.81 -4.92
CA ASP A 247 -1.10 23.20 -4.55
C ASP A 247 -0.56 24.01 -5.75
N GLY A 248 -0.13 23.35 -6.82
CA GLY A 248 0.45 24.00 -8.00
C GLY A 248 1.77 24.71 -7.67
N THR A 249 2.64 24.09 -6.90
CA THR A 249 3.92 24.71 -6.51
C THR A 249 5.11 23.78 -6.68
N VAL A 250 6.18 24.28 -7.28
CA VAL A 250 7.49 23.63 -7.32
C VAL A 250 8.46 24.38 -6.41
N ASP A 251 9.00 23.67 -5.43
CA ASP A 251 9.86 24.21 -4.39
C ASP A 251 11.27 23.61 -4.49
N LEU A 252 12.27 24.48 -4.65
CA LEU A 252 13.67 24.15 -4.38
C LEU A 252 14.02 24.57 -2.96
N ARG A 253 14.34 23.60 -2.10
CA ARG A 253 14.78 23.79 -0.72
C ARG A 253 16.31 23.68 -0.62
N ILE A 254 16.91 24.66 0.04
CA ILE A 254 18.35 24.73 0.33
C ILE A 254 18.53 24.82 1.85
N PRO A 255 18.83 23.71 2.54
CA PRO A 255 19.05 23.68 3.99
C PRO A 255 20.14 24.65 4.46
N GLY A 256 20.01 25.18 5.68
CA GLY A 256 20.96 26.11 6.29
C GLY A 256 21.07 27.50 5.64
N ALA A 257 20.36 27.77 4.54
CA ALA A 257 20.46 29.02 3.80
C ALA A 257 19.41 30.09 4.21
N ALA A 258 18.49 29.81 5.14
CA ALA A 258 17.42 30.74 5.52
C ALA A 258 17.95 32.11 5.97
N ALA A 259 19.02 32.14 6.78
CA ALA A 259 19.63 33.37 7.27
C ALA A 259 20.21 34.27 6.16
N HIS A 260 20.41 33.72 4.96
CA HIS A 260 21.05 34.38 3.84
C HIS A 260 20.09 34.82 2.73
N LEU A 261 18.76 34.69 2.92
CA LEU A 261 17.75 34.96 1.88
C LEU A 261 18.00 36.25 1.07
N ARG A 262 18.18 37.40 1.74
CA ARG A 262 18.39 38.69 1.04
C ARG A 262 19.71 38.73 0.26
N ALA A 263 20.77 38.17 0.84
CA ALA A 263 22.07 38.11 0.18
C ALA A 263 22.05 37.14 -1.00
N PHE A 264 21.36 36.01 -0.85
CA PHE A 264 21.12 35.02 -1.89
C PHE A 264 20.33 35.65 -3.06
N ALA A 265 19.20 36.28 -2.78
CA ALA A 265 18.36 36.96 -3.76
C ALA A 265 19.16 37.99 -4.58
N ALA A 266 19.93 38.86 -3.90
CA ALA A 266 20.75 39.86 -4.56
C ALA A 266 21.86 39.23 -5.42
N ARG A 267 22.47 38.14 -4.94
CA ARG A 267 23.59 37.47 -5.61
C ARG A 267 23.16 36.67 -6.84
N TYR A 268 21.97 36.08 -6.81
CA TYR A 268 21.43 35.22 -7.86
C TYR A 268 20.28 35.87 -8.61
N ALA A 269 20.09 37.19 -8.51
CA ALA A 269 19.00 37.93 -9.16
C ALA A 269 18.90 37.73 -10.69
N THR A 270 20.00 37.40 -11.37
CA THR A 270 20.03 37.11 -12.82
C THR A 270 19.84 35.63 -13.15
N ALA A 271 19.80 34.76 -12.14
CA ALA A 271 19.57 33.33 -12.26
C ALA A 271 18.16 32.94 -11.83
N ILE A 272 17.64 33.59 -10.79
CA ILE A 272 16.32 33.33 -10.24
C ILE A 272 15.27 33.88 -11.23
N PRO A 273 14.32 33.04 -11.70
CA PRO A 273 13.19 33.51 -12.49
C PRO A 273 12.45 34.65 -11.77
N PRO A 274 11.94 35.66 -12.50
CA PRO A 274 11.33 36.83 -11.88
C PRO A 274 10.05 36.51 -11.10
N GLU A 275 9.43 35.37 -11.39
CA GLU A 275 8.19 34.89 -10.78
C GLU A 275 8.45 33.98 -9.57
N THR A 276 9.71 33.77 -9.18
CA THR A 276 10.06 32.95 -8.03
C THR A 276 9.84 33.70 -6.72
N ASP A 277 9.01 33.10 -5.85
CA ASP A 277 8.87 33.52 -4.47
C ASP A 277 10.02 32.97 -3.63
N LEU A 278 10.62 33.85 -2.81
CA LEU A 278 11.70 33.52 -1.90
C LEU A 278 11.14 33.45 -0.48
N LEU A 279 11.10 32.24 0.07
CA LEU A 279 10.52 31.92 1.36
C LEU A 279 11.57 31.29 2.28
N THR A 280 11.23 31.16 3.55
CA THR A 280 12.02 30.40 4.54
C THR A 280 11.13 29.37 5.19
N ASP A 281 11.65 28.17 5.38
CA ASP A 281 10.99 27.09 6.11
C ASP A 281 12.00 26.46 7.06
N GLY A 282 11.82 26.67 8.37
CA GLY A 282 12.84 26.34 9.36
C GLY A 282 14.18 27.03 9.08
N ASP A 283 15.23 26.23 8.91
CA ASP A 283 16.58 26.67 8.55
C ASP A 283 16.83 26.67 7.02
N ALA A 284 15.88 26.19 6.23
CA ALA A 284 15.99 26.12 4.78
C ALA A 284 15.51 27.40 4.08
N LEU A 285 16.22 27.78 3.02
CA LEU A 285 15.74 28.73 2.02
C LEU A 285 14.89 27.98 1.00
N VAL A 286 13.71 28.50 0.69
CA VAL A 286 12.79 27.89 -0.30
C VAL A 286 12.61 28.85 -1.47
N LEU A 287 12.92 28.38 -2.68
CA LEU A 287 12.59 29.04 -3.94
C LEU A 287 11.34 28.37 -4.50
N ARG A 288 10.22 29.08 -4.51
CA ARG A 288 8.93 28.58 -4.95
C ARG A 288 8.54 29.17 -6.29
N LEU A 289 8.21 28.33 -7.25
CA LEU A 289 7.51 28.71 -8.47
C LEU A 289 6.08 28.22 -8.41
N SER A 290 5.14 29.11 -8.77
CA SER A 290 3.74 28.72 -8.96
C SER A 290 3.57 28.15 -10.36
N VAL A 291 2.89 27.02 -10.47
CA VAL A 291 2.56 26.32 -11.71
C VAL A 291 1.08 25.94 -11.67
N PRO A 292 0.45 25.59 -12.80
CA PRO A 292 -0.92 25.10 -12.78
C PRO A 292 -1.06 23.89 -11.85
N SER A 293 -2.11 23.87 -11.02
CA SER A 293 -2.40 22.76 -10.13
C SER A 293 -2.75 21.51 -10.93
N ILE A 294 -2.16 20.38 -10.55
CA ILE A 294 -2.39 19.07 -11.14
C ILE A 294 -3.16 18.23 -10.11
N GLY A 295 -4.48 18.12 -10.25
CA GLY A 295 -5.35 17.46 -9.27
C GLY A 295 -6.84 17.67 -9.52
N SER A 296 -7.67 16.85 -8.86
CA SER A 296 -9.08 16.52 -9.16
C SER A 296 -10.13 17.64 -8.97
N ASP A 297 -9.85 18.89 -9.35
CA ASP A 297 -10.87 19.95 -9.41
C ASP A 297 -11.58 20.02 -10.78
N SER A 298 -11.19 19.20 -11.77
CA SER A 298 -11.90 19.08 -13.04
C SER A 298 -13.20 18.29 -12.87
N SER A 299 -14.28 19.00 -12.50
CA SER A 299 -15.64 18.44 -12.43
C SER A 299 -16.24 17.95 -13.77
N GLU A 300 -15.43 17.90 -14.84
CA GLU A 300 -15.84 17.55 -16.20
C GLU A 300 -15.09 16.30 -16.70
N GLY A 301 -15.45 15.13 -16.18
CA GLY A 301 -15.55 13.85 -16.91
C GLY A 301 -14.39 13.31 -17.75
N ASP A 302 -13.20 13.90 -17.73
CA ASP A 302 -12.00 13.43 -18.40
C ASP A 302 -10.86 13.36 -17.37
N ASP A 303 -10.64 12.17 -16.82
CA ASP A 303 -9.59 11.87 -15.83
C ASP A 303 -8.16 11.93 -16.43
N ALA A 304 -8.01 12.53 -17.61
CA ALA A 304 -6.73 12.72 -18.26
C ALA A 304 -5.94 13.85 -17.58
N LEU A 305 -4.66 13.60 -17.33
CA LEU A 305 -3.74 14.65 -16.90
C LEU A 305 -3.68 15.77 -17.93
N ASP A 306 -3.67 17.01 -17.45
CA ASP A 306 -3.36 18.16 -18.28
C ASP A 306 -1.86 18.13 -18.63
N GLU A 307 -1.53 17.60 -19.81
CA GLU A 307 -0.15 17.53 -20.31
C GLU A 307 0.52 18.91 -20.36
N ALA A 308 -0.24 19.99 -20.60
CA ALA A 308 0.33 21.34 -20.64
C ALA A 308 0.76 21.80 -19.24
N ALA A 309 -0.03 21.47 -18.20
CA ALA A 309 0.35 21.71 -16.82
C ALA A 309 1.61 20.92 -16.42
N VAL A 310 1.74 19.68 -16.90
CA VAL A 310 2.95 18.86 -16.69
C VAL A 310 4.16 19.47 -17.38
N ASP A 311 4.04 19.90 -18.63
CA ASP A 311 5.14 20.52 -19.39
C ASP A 311 5.58 21.87 -18.75
N GLU A 312 4.64 22.64 -18.19
CA GLU A 312 4.92 23.87 -17.45
C GLU A 312 5.64 23.58 -16.12
N ALA A 313 5.19 22.57 -15.37
CA ALA A 313 5.86 22.11 -14.17
C ALA A 313 7.31 21.64 -14.43
N LEU A 314 7.53 20.87 -15.51
CA LEU A 314 8.88 20.46 -15.93
C LEU A 314 9.75 21.65 -16.32
N THR A 315 9.18 22.71 -16.90
CA THR A 315 9.91 23.94 -17.18
C THR A 315 10.33 24.64 -15.89
N ALA A 316 9.44 24.79 -14.92
CA ALA A 316 9.74 25.35 -13.61
C ALA A 316 10.83 24.53 -12.87
N ILE A 317 10.78 23.20 -12.97
CA ILE A 317 11.81 22.29 -12.43
C ILE A 317 13.18 22.59 -13.04
N ARG A 318 13.29 22.70 -14.37
CA ARG A 318 14.55 23.00 -15.07
C ARG A 318 15.10 24.38 -14.69
N ASP A 319 14.22 25.37 -14.55
CA ASP A 319 14.61 26.72 -14.14
C ASP A 319 15.20 26.73 -12.73
N LEU A 320 14.58 26.02 -11.78
CA LEU A 320 15.11 25.87 -10.43
C LEU A 320 16.41 25.05 -10.38
N LEU A 321 16.54 24.01 -11.20
CA LEU A 321 17.79 23.26 -11.32
C LEU A 321 18.94 24.13 -11.86
N THR A 322 18.66 25.04 -12.79
CA THR A 322 19.65 26.01 -13.27
C THR A 322 20.13 26.94 -12.15
N VAL A 323 19.24 27.31 -11.22
CA VAL A 323 19.64 28.07 -10.02
C VAL A 323 20.49 27.19 -9.10
N ALA A 324 20.08 25.95 -8.84
CA ALA A 324 20.82 25.01 -8.00
C ALA A 324 22.25 24.77 -8.51
N GLU A 325 22.43 24.57 -9.81
CA GLU A 325 23.73 24.39 -10.46
C GLU A 325 24.64 25.61 -10.23
N ARG A 326 24.14 26.83 -10.45
CA ARG A 326 24.89 28.07 -10.21
C ARG A 326 25.25 28.28 -8.74
N VAL A 327 24.47 27.73 -7.82
CA VAL A 327 24.77 27.74 -6.39
C VAL A 327 25.93 26.77 -6.11
N ALA A 328 25.89 25.56 -6.67
CA ALA A 328 26.93 24.54 -6.51
C ALA A 328 28.28 24.95 -7.11
N GLU A 329 28.30 25.50 -8.33
CA GLU A 329 29.53 25.94 -9.03
C GLU A 329 30.35 26.98 -8.26
N ARG A 330 29.69 27.77 -7.41
CA ARG A 330 30.32 28.88 -6.66
C ARG A 330 30.61 28.55 -5.20
N SER A 331 30.18 27.38 -4.74
CA SER A 331 30.50 26.84 -3.41
C SER A 331 31.72 25.90 -3.45
N SER A 332 32.10 25.44 -4.65
CA SER A 332 33.35 24.73 -4.95
C SER A 332 34.53 25.70 -5.14
#